data_AF-A0A1S8XA95-F1
#
_entry.id   AF-A0A1S8XA95-F1
#
_cell.length_a   1.000
_cell.length_b   1.000
_cell.length_c   1.000
_cell.angle_alpha   90.00
_cell.angle_beta   90.00
_cell.angle_gamma   90.00
#
_symmetry.space_group_name_H-M   'P 1'
#
loop_
_entity.id
_entity.type
_entity.pdbx_description
1 polymer ?
#
loop_
_entity_poly.entity_id
_entity_poly.type
_entity_poly.pdbx_seq_one_letter_code
_entity_poly.pdbx_strand_id
1 'polypeptide(L)'
;MNLISSQTKRKASADMANLCREAAMGPIRSLSLEAIQRIACDEVRPVVLADFESALNHVRASVSSGDLQHYLKWNKQYGSFDA
;
A
#
# COMPACT_ATOMS: atom_id res chain seq x y z
N MET A 1 -5.55 -12.37 -3.56
CA MET A 1 -5.03 -12.00 -2.22
C MET A 1 -3.56 -12.39 -2.02
N ASN A 2 -3.13 -13.60 -2.39
CA ASN A 2 -1.74 -14.07 -2.18
C ASN A 2 -0.66 -13.28 -2.95
N LEU A 3 -0.98 -12.71 -4.13
CA LEU A 3 -0.02 -11.94 -4.92
C LEU A 3 0.35 -10.61 -4.26
N ILE A 4 -0.61 -9.88 -3.69
CA ILE A 4 -0.33 -8.61 -3.01
C ILE A 4 0.50 -8.88 -1.75
N SER A 5 0.15 -9.92 -0.99
CA SER A 5 0.88 -10.33 0.21
C SER A 5 2.34 -10.72 -0.08
N SER A 6 2.62 -11.39 -1.20
CA SER A 6 3.99 -11.74 -1.58
C SER A 6 4.83 -10.51 -1.94
N GLN A 7 4.22 -9.49 -2.54
CA GLN A 7 4.89 -8.23 -2.91
C GLN A 7 5.06 -7.25 -1.74
N THR A 8 4.35 -7.42 -0.63
CA THR A 8 4.40 -6.51 0.53
C THR A 8 5.06 -7.09 1.78
N LYS A 9 5.79 -8.22 1.69
CA LYS A 9 6.47 -8.90 2.81
C LYS A 9 7.38 -8.03 3.69
N ARG A 10 7.84 -6.87 3.21
CA ARG A 10 8.72 -5.94 3.95
C ARG A 10 8.10 -4.58 4.22
N LYS A 11 6.79 -4.42 3.98
CA LYS A 11 6.07 -3.17 4.17
C LYS A 11 5.48 -3.09 5.57
N ALA A 12 5.66 -1.95 6.22
CA ALA A 12 5.04 -1.70 7.52
C ALA A 12 3.50 -1.68 7.39
N SER A 13 2.77 -1.89 8.49
CA SER A 13 1.30 -1.83 8.48
C SER A 13 0.76 -0.48 7.96
N ALA A 14 1.46 0.62 8.26
CA ALA A 14 1.17 1.94 7.71
C ALA A 14 1.29 2.00 6.18
N ASP A 15 2.26 1.29 5.60
CA ASP A 15 2.43 1.22 4.15
C ASP A 15 1.29 0.44 3.48
N MET A 16 0.71 -0.55 4.18
CA MET A 16 -0.45 -1.29 3.69
C MET A 16 -1.71 -0.41 3.68
N ALA A 17 -1.93 0.39 4.73
CA ALA A 17 -3.04 1.35 4.76
C ALA A 17 -2.92 2.38 3.63
N ASN A 18 -1.70 2.88 3.39
CA ASN A 18 -1.43 3.80 2.29
C ASN A 18 -1.59 3.15 0.92
N LEU A 19 -1.17 1.88 0.76
CA LEU A 19 -1.37 1.11 -0.46
C LEU A 19 -2.86 0.94 -0.78
N CYS A 20 -3.67 0.56 0.20
CA CYS A 20 -5.12 0.42 0.03
C CYS A 20 -5.78 1.76 -0.32
N ARG A 21 -5.38 2.85 0.35
CA ARG A 21 -5.88 4.20 0.05
C ARG A 21 -5.54 4.62 -1.38
N GLU A 22 -4.32 4.34 -1.82
CA GLU A 22 -3.87 4.68 -3.18
C GLU A 22 -4.60 3.84 -4.24
N ALA A 23 -4.79 2.55 -4.01
CA ALA A 23 -5.55 1.67 -4.90
C ALA A 23 -7.04 2.09 -4.98
N ALA A 24 -7.63 2.54 -3.87
CA ALA A 24 -9.01 3.04 -3.85
C ALA A 24 -9.24 4.29 -4.71
N MET A 25 -8.18 5.06 -4.99
CA MET A 25 -8.24 6.21 -5.89
C MET A 25 -8.09 5.82 -7.37
N GLY A 26 -7.69 4.59 -7.69
CA GLY A 26 -7.55 4.08 -9.05
C GLY A 26 -8.84 4.22 -9.89
N PRO A 27 -10.02 3.77 -9.39
CA PRO A 27 -11.30 3.98 -10.06
C PRO A 27 -11.59 5.46 -10.37
N ILE A 28 -11.41 6.35 -9.39
CA ILE A 28 -11.68 7.78 -9.56
C ILE A 28 -10.75 8.41 -10.61
N ARG A 29 -9.46 8.07 -10.59
CA ARG A 29 -8.48 8.60 -11.56
C ARG A 29 -8.65 8.04 -12.97
N SER A 30 -9.42 6.96 -13.15
CA SER A 30 -9.72 6.39 -14.46
C SER A 30 -10.85 7.11 -15.20
N LEU A 31 -11.56 8.03 -14.53
CA LEU A 31 -12.65 8.81 -15.11
C LEU A 31 -12.13 10.09 -15.76
N SER A 32 -12.79 10.55 -16.83
CA SER A 32 -12.55 11.88 -17.38
C SER A 32 -13.09 12.97 -16.43
N LEU A 33 -12.58 14.20 -16.55
CA LEU A 33 -13.08 15.35 -15.78
C LEU A 33 -14.60 15.54 -15.93
N GLU A 34 -15.12 15.36 -17.14
CA GLU A 34 -16.55 15.47 -17.42
C GLU A 34 -17.36 14.35 -16.77
N ALA A 35 -16.83 13.11 -16.78
CA ALA A 35 -17.48 11.97 -16.13
C ALA A 35 -17.53 12.14 -14.60
N ILE A 36 -16.44 12.61 -13.98
CA ILE A 36 -16.37 12.85 -12.52
C ILE A 36 -17.47 13.81 -12.04
N GLN A 37 -17.87 14.78 -12.86
CA GLN A 37 -18.91 15.75 -12.49
C GLN A 37 -20.32 15.18 -12.51
N ARG A 38 -20.55 14.06 -13.20
CA ARG A 38 -21.91 13.54 -13.48
C ARG A 38 -22.16 12.14 -12.93
N ILE A 39 -21.10 11.36 -12.70
CA ILE A 39 -21.20 9.97 -12.25
C ILE A 39 -21.83 9.87 -10.86
N ALA A 40 -22.73 8.89 -10.68
CA ALA A 40 -23.22 8.55 -9.35
C ALA A 40 -22.22 7.67 -8.59
N CYS A 41 -22.23 7.70 -7.25
CA CYS A 41 -21.26 6.95 -6.44
C CYS A 41 -21.28 5.43 -6.69
N ASP A 42 -22.45 4.87 -6.99
CA ASP A 42 -22.68 3.46 -7.28
C ASP A 42 -22.28 3.06 -8.72
N GLU A 43 -22.08 4.03 -9.61
CA GLU A 43 -21.57 3.82 -10.97
C GLU A 43 -20.04 3.80 -11.03
N VAL A 44 -19.35 4.19 -9.95
CA VAL A 44 -17.89 4.08 -9.87
C VAL A 44 -17.50 2.60 -9.85
N ARG A 45 -16.65 2.19 -10.79
CA ARG A 45 -16.18 0.80 -10.87
C ARG A 45 -15.54 0.35 -9.55
N PRO A 46 -15.66 -0.95 -9.20
CA PRO A 46 -14.94 -1.48 -8.05
C PRO A 46 -13.43 -1.42 -8.24
N VAL A 47 -12.71 -1.43 -7.12
CA VAL A 47 -11.25 -1.58 -7.09
C VAL A 47 -10.88 -2.98 -7.57
N VAL A 48 -9.92 -3.08 -8.47
CA VAL A 48 -9.41 -4.33 -9.03
C VAL A 48 -7.92 -4.49 -8.78
N LEU A 49 -7.35 -5.66 -9.10
CA LEU A 49 -5.94 -5.95 -8.87
C LEU A 49 -5.00 -4.94 -9.56
N ALA A 50 -5.35 -4.49 -10.77
CA ALA A 50 -4.57 -3.51 -11.51
C ALA A 50 -4.41 -2.17 -10.76
N ASP A 51 -5.39 -1.79 -9.92
CA ASP A 51 -5.29 -0.60 -9.07
C ASP A 51 -4.21 -0.77 -8.01
N PHE A 52 -4.08 -1.98 -7.45
CA PHE A 52 -3.02 -2.29 -6.49
C PHE A 52 -1.65 -2.37 -7.15
N GLU A 53 -1.55 -2.90 -8.37
CA GLU A 53 -0.30 -2.91 -9.14
C GLU A 53 0.17 -1.49 -9.45
N SER A 54 -0.75 -0.61 -9.85
CA SER A 54 -0.46 0.82 -10.05
C SER A 54 -0.10 1.52 -8.73
N ALA A 55 -0.82 1.24 -7.65
CA ALA A 55 -0.55 1.81 -6.33
C ALA A 55 0.81 1.36 -5.76
N LEU A 56 1.26 0.14 -6.06
CA LEU A 56 2.58 -0.37 -5.68
C LEU A 56 3.72 0.44 -6.32
N ASN A 57 3.51 1.00 -7.51
CA ASN A 57 4.50 1.88 -8.16
C ASN A 57 4.61 3.25 -7.46
N HIS A 58 3.54 3.71 -6.80
CA HIS A 58 3.47 5.03 -6.17
C HIS A 58 3.79 4.99 -4.67
N VAL A 59 3.41 3.91 -3.98
CA VAL A 59 3.65 3.75 -2.54
C VAL A 59 4.97 3.04 -2.31
N ARG A 60 5.98 3.75 -1.82
CA ARG A 60 7.25 3.15 -1.34
C ARG A 60 7.10 2.61 0.08
N ALA A 61 7.98 1.68 0.47
CA ALA A 61 8.07 1.27 1.86
C ALA A 61 8.56 2.46 2.71
N SER A 62 7.87 2.77 3.81
CA SER A 62 8.25 3.85 4.72
C SER A 62 9.46 3.51 5.58
N VAL A 63 9.67 2.22 5.84
CA VAL A 63 10.84 1.71 6.55
C VAL A 63 11.83 1.19 5.54
N SER A 64 13.04 1.76 5.54
CA SER A 64 14.11 1.26 4.69
C SER A 64 14.65 -0.07 5.21
N SER A 65 15.25 -0.85 4.31
CA SER A 65 15.96 -2.08 4.68
C SER A 65 17.08 -1.82 5.71
N GLY A 66 17.70 -0.63 5.68
CA GLY A 66 18.75 -0.22 6.60
C GLY A 66 18.22 0.07 8.00
N ASP A 67 17.13 0.82 8.09
CA ASP A 67 16.47 1.12 9.37
C ASP A 67 15.97 -0.17 10.03
N LEU A 68 15.38 -1.07 9.24
CA LEU A 68 14.94 -2.37 9.74
C LEU A 68 16.11 -3.19 10.33
N GLN A 69 17.28 -3.19 9.67
CA GLN A 69 18.47 -3.86 10.22
C GLN A 69 18.98 -3.18 11.49
N HIS A 70 18.90 -1.86 11.57
CA HIS A 70 19.28 -1.12 12.78
C HIS A 70 18.36 -1.46 13.95
N TYR A 71 17.03 -1.45 13.74
CA TYR A 71 16.06 -1.85 14.76
C TYR A 71 16.24 -3.32 15.19
N LEU A 72 16.53 -4.23 14.25
CA LEU A 72 16.81 -5.63 14.59
C LEU A 72 18.09 -5.80 15.42
N LYS A 73 19.17 -5.08 15.08
CA LYS A 73 20.42 -5.09 15.86
C LYS A 73 20.21 -4.51 17.26
N TRP A 74 19.48 -3.40 17.36
CA TRP A 74 19.14 -2.77 18.62
C TRP A 74 18.30 -3.70 19.49
N ASN A 75 17.26 -4.33 18.91
CA ASN A 75 16.43 -5.30 19.62
C ASN A 75 17.23 -6.52 20.10
N LYS A 76 18.19 -7.00 19.30
CA LYS A 76 19.09 -8.08 19.72
C LYS A 76 19.97 -7.70 20.92
N GLN A 77 20.31 -6.43 21.05
CA GLN A 77 21.25 -5.96 22.07
C GLN A 77 20.55 -5.47 23.35
N TYR A 78 19.33 -4.96 23.25
CA TYR A 78 18.62 -4.28 24.34
C TYR A 78 17.14 -4.67 24.48
N GLY A 79 16.62 -5.58 23.64
CA GLY A 79 15.21 -5.96 23.62
C GLY A 79 14.81 -6.88 24.79
N SER A 80 13.54 -6.82 25.18
CA SER A 80 13.00 -7.62 26.29
C SER A 80 12.71 -9.09 25.96
N PHE A 81 12.72 -9.48 24.68
CA PHE A 81 12.48 -10.85 24.27
C PHE A 81 13.48 -11.25 23.17
N ASP A 82 14.22 -12.33 23.41
CA ASP A 82 15.00 -13.00 22.37
C ASP A 82 14.04 -13.64 21.37
N ALA A 83 14.31 -13.42 20.08
CA ALA A 83 13.60 -14.05 18.97
C ALA A 83 14.25 -15.38 18.59
#